data_AF-A0A023JDX8-F1
#
_entry.id   AF-A0A023JDX8-F1
#
_cell.length_a   1.000
_cell.length_b   1.000
_cell.length_c   1.000
_cell.angle_alpha   90.00
_cell.angle_beta   90.00
_cell.angle_gamma   90.00
#
_symmetry.space_group_name_H-M   'P 1'
#
loop_
_entity.id
_entity.type
_entity.pdbx_description
1 polymer ?
#
loop_
_entity_poly.entity_id
_entity_poly.type
_entity_poly.pdbx_seq_one_letter_code
_entity_poly.pdbx_strand_id
1 'polypeptide(L)'
;HRIVTPLFGTMRIRGMFDDMKDICEQMCLRWARFGPDDPLNVCDNMTKLTLDTIALCTIDYRFNSFYRENGATHPFAAAVVDVMTESFTQSNLPDFVNNYVRFRAMAKYKRQAAELRRQTEELIAARRQNPVDRDDLLNAMLNAKDPKTGDGLSPESIVDNLLT
;
A
#
# COMPACT_ATOMS: atom_id res chain seq x y z
N HIS A 1 12.57 -0.12 13.81
CA HIS A 1 13.14 1.21 13.46
C HIS A 1 14.53 1.11 12.81
N ARG A 2 15.57 0.54 13.45
CA ARG A 2 16.95 0.55 12.91
C ARG A 2 17.15 -0.12 11.53
N ILE A 3 16.40 -1.18 11.24
CA ILE A 3 16.48 -1.89 9.95
C ILE A 3 15.72 -1.15 8.84
N VAL A 4 14.61 -0.47 9.17
CA VAL A 4 13.68 0.10 8.20
C VAL A 4 14.00 1.56 7.87
N THR A 5 14.46 2.37 8.83
CA THR A 5 14.79 3.78 8.58
C THR A 5 15.78 4.00 7.43
N PRO A 6 16.86 3.20 7.27
CA PRO A 6 17.77 3.35 6.14
C PRO A 6 17.13 3.07 4.77
N LEU A 7 16.02 2.32 4.74
CA LEU A 7 15.31 2.00 3.50
C LEU A 7 14.60 3.21 2.89
N PHE A 8 14.38 4.26 3.68
CA PHE A 8 13.84 5.55 3.23
C PHE A 8 14.93 6.63 3.08
N GLY A 9 16.19 6.23 2.91
CA GLY A 9 17.28 7.15 2.63
C GLY A 9 17.11 7.86 1.27
N THR A 10 17.70 9.05 1.12
CA THR A 10 17.58 9.88 -0.10
C THR A 10 17.99 9.15 -1.38
N MET A 11 19.00 8.29 -1.33
CA MET A 11 19.44 7.46 -2.46
C MET A 11 18.39 6.42 -2.87
N ARG A 12 17.72 5.79 -1.91
CA ARG A 12 16.63 4.83 -2.17
C ARG A 12 15.43 5.52 -2.81
N ILE A 13 15.02 6.65 -2.24
CA ILE A 13 13.94 7.47 -2.80
C ILE A 13 14.26 7.87 -4.24
N ARG A 14 15.53 8.22 -4.52
CA ARG A 14 15.96 8.52 -5.89
C ARG A 14 15.80 7.33 -6.83
N GLY A 15 16.06 6.11 -6.36
CA GLY A 15 15.84 4.88 -7.12
C GLY A 15 14.36 4.59 -7.43
N MET A 16 13.44 5.11 -6.61
CA MET A 16 11.99 4.95 -6.82
C MET A 16 11.41 5.94 -7.85
N PHE A 17 12.18 6.93 -8.32
CA PHE A 17 11.64 7.97 -9.21
C PHE A 17 11.13 7.44 -10.54
N ASP A 18 11.76 6.42 -11.10
CA ASP A 18 11.32 5.85 -12.37
C ASP A 18 9.94 5.18 -12.21
N ASP A 19 9.70 4.48 -11.10
CA ASP A 19 8.39 3.91 -10.77
C ASP A 19 7.32 4.98 -10.51
N MET A 20 7.67 6.01 -9.74
CA MET A 20 6.77 7.15 -9.49
C MET A 20 6.37 7.85 -10.80
N LYS A 21 7.35 8.01 -11.70
CA LYS A 21 7.14 8.64 -13.00
C LYS A 21 6.23 7.78 -13.88
N ASP A 22 6.41 6.46 -13.90
CA ASP A 22 5.56 5.54 -14.66
C ASP A 22 4.07 5.68 -14.26
N ILE A 23 3.74 5.58 -12.97
CA ILE A 23 2.33 5.72 -12.55
C ILE A 23 1.79 7.13 -12.84
N CYS A 24 2.60 8.17 -12.68
CA CYS A 24 2.23 9.54 -13.03
C CYS A 24 1.93 9.70 -14.52
N GLU A 25 2.75 9.12 -15.40
CA GLU A 25 2.54 9.09 -16.84
C GLU A 25 1.23 8.37 -17.20
N GLN A 26 0.90 7.26 -16.54
CA GLN A 26 -0.38 6.56 -16.74
C GLN A 26 -1.58 7.46 -16.42
N MET A 27 -1.53 8.21 -15.32
CA MET A 27 -2.59 9.15 -14.95
C MET A 27 -2.72 10.28 -15.98
N CYS A 28 -1.59 10.90 -16.37
CA CYS A 28 -1.56 11.97 -17.37
C CYS A 28 -2.10 11.51 -18.73
N LEU A 29 -1.68 10.31 -19.19
CA LEU A 29 -2.17 9.70 -20.42
C LEU A 29 -3.67 9.41 -20.35
N ARG A 30 -4.19 8.98 -19.20
CA ARG A 30 -5.62 8.79 -18.99
C ARG A 30 -6.35 10.13 -19.19
N TRP A 31 -5.95 11.18 -18.50
CA TRP A 31 -6.60 12.50 -18.61
C TRP A 31 -6.55 13.06 -20.04
N ALA A 32 -5.42 12.88 -20.73
CA ALA A 32 -5.29 13.31 -22.12
C ALA A 32 -6.25 12.59 -23.09
N ARG A 33 -6.68 11.36 -22.77
CA ARG A 33 -7.57 10.55 -23.63
C ARG A 33 -9.04 10.90 -23.48
N PHE A 34 -9.51 11.28 -22.28
CA PHE A 34 -10.93 11.54 -22.04
C PHE A 34 -11.37 12.97 -22.44
N GLY A 35 -10.43 13.91 -22.57
CA GLY A 35 -10.70 15.26 -23.07
C GLY A 35 -11.40 16.17 -22.04
N PRO A 36 -11.76 17.40 -22.42
CA PRO A 36 -12.29 18.42 -21.50
C PRO A 36 -13.73 18.16 -21.03
N ASP A 37 -14.47 17.28 -21.71
CA ASP A 37 -15.88 17.01 -21.41
C ASP A 37 -16.07 15.93 -20.31
N ASP A 38 -15.01 15.22 -19.93
CA ASP A 38 -15.05 14.21 -18.87
C ASP A 38 -14.72 14.82 -17.50
N PRO A 39 -15.66 14.79 -16.53
CA PRO A 39 -15.43 15.38 -15.22
C PRO A 39 -14.37 14.59 -14.43
N LEU A 40 -13.29 15.28 -14.05
CA LEU A 40 -12.20 14.70 -13.28
C LEU A 40 -12.49 14.75 -11.77
N ASN A 41 -12.67 13.57 -11.16
CA ASN A 41 -12.62 13.44 -9.70
C ASN A 41 -11.15 13.44 -9.23
N VAL A 42 -10.63 14.62 -8.87
CA VAL A 42 -9.24 14.80 -8.45
C VAL A 42 -8.89 13.92 -7.25
N CYS A 43 -9.75 13.86 -6.24
CA CYS A 43 -9.50 13.09 -5.02
C CYS A 43 -9.35 11.58 -5.30
N ASP A 44 -10.24 11.02 -6.12
CA ASP A 44 -10.18 9.61 -6.53
C ASP A 44 -8.91 9.32 -7.36
N ASN A 45 -8.58 10.20 -8.32
CA ASN A 45 -7.37 10.03 -9.15
C ASN A 45 -6.10 10.11 -8.31
N MET A 46 -6.02 11.04 -7.35
CA MET A 46 -4.87 11.15 -6.45
C MET A 46 -4.75 9.93 -5.54
N THR A 47 -5.87 9.38 -5.06
CA THR A 47 -5.87 8.14 -4.26
C THR A 47 -5.36 6.96 -5.07
N LYS A 48 -5.80 6.81 -6.33
CA LYS A 48 -5.33 5.77 -7.25
C LYS A 48 -3.85 5.93 -7.56
N LEU A 49 -3.41 7.15 -7.83
CA LEU A 49 -2.00 7.48 -8.10
C LEU A 49 -1.13 7.07 -6.91
N THR A 50 -1.46 7.49 -5.69
CA THR A 50 -0.63 7.22 -4.52
C THR A 50 -0.59 5.74 -4.15
N LEU A 51 -1.73 5.04 -4.23
CA LEU A 51 -1.80 3.61 -3.95
C LEU A 51 -0.98 2.78 -4.95
N ASP A 52 -1.13 3.03 -6.26
CA ASP A 52 -0.37 2.31 -7.29
C ASP A 52 1.12 2.64 -7.17
N THR A 53 1.47 3.90 -6.85
CA THR A 53 2.87 4.31 -6.66
C THR A 53 3.49 3.59 -5.47
N ILE A 54 2.83 3.58 -4.30
CA ILE A 54 3.36 2.90 -3.11
C ILE A 54 3.51 1.41 -3.38
N ALA A 55 2.50 0.77 -3.97
CA ALA A 55 2.57 -0.66 -4.27
C ALA A 55 3.68 -1.01 -5.28
N LEU A 56 3.86 -0.21 -6.32
CA LEU A 56 4.92 -0.45 -7.29
C LEU A 56 6.31 -0.27 -6.65
N CYS A 57 6.51 0.82 -5.91
CA CYS A 57 7.82 1.13 -5.36
C CYS A 57 8.21 0.24 -4.17
N THR A 58 7.24 -0.25 -3.40
CA THR A 58 7.52 -0.99 -2.15
C THR A 58 7.52 -2.50 -2.33
N ILE A 59 6.63 -3.02 -3.17
CA ILE A 59 6.40 -4.46 -3.32
C ILE A 59 6.34 -4.90 -4.79
N ASP A 60 6.69 -4.06 -5.75
CA ASP A 60 6.64 -4.33 -7.20
C ASP A 60 5.29 -4.89 -7.66
N TYR A 61 4.20 -4.30 -7.15
CA TYR A 61 2.85 -4.73 -7.47
C TYR A 61 2.09 -3.63 -8.21
N ARG A 62 1.39 -4.00 -9.29
CA ARG A 62 0.55 -3.09 -10.08
C ARG A 62 -0.91 -3.42 -9.90
N PHE A 63 -1.66 -2.53 -9.23
CA PHE A 63 -3.12 -2.63 -9.17
C PHE A 63 -3.78 -2.29 -10.52
N ASN A 64 -3.09 -1.49 -11.35
CA ASN A 64 -3.58 -0.96 -12.61
C ASN A 64 -4.88 -0.17 -12.44
N SER A 65 -4.92 0.69 -11.41
CA SER A 65 -6.13 1.40 -10.97
C SER A 65 -6.72 2.32 -12.04
N PHE A 66 -5.92 2.73 -13.04
CA PHE A 66 -6.35 3.59 -14.14
C PHE A 66 -6.88 2.84 -15.37
N TYR A 67 -6.72 1.51 -15.44
CA TYR A 67 -7.07 0.69 -16.62
C TYR A 67 -8.26 -0.24 -16.41
N ARG A 68 -8.74 -0.38 -15.17
CA ARG A 68 -9.84 -1.29 -14.86
C ARG A 68 -11.17 -0.77 -15.40
N GLU A 69 -11.88 -1.64 -16.10
CA GLU A 69 -13.20 -1.36 -16.70
C GLU A 69 -14.19 -0.88 -15.64
N ASN A 70 -15.07 0.05 -16.04
CA ASN A 70 -16.13 0.63 -15.20
C ASN A 70 -15.65 1.33 -13.91
N GLY A 71 -14.36 1.72 -13.85
CA GLY A 71 -13.80 2.37 -12.67
C GLY A 71 -13.65 1.45 -11.46
N ALA A 72 -13.72 0.13 -11.66
CA ALA A 72 -13.59 -0.84 -10.58
C ALA A 72 -12.18 -0.83 -9.99
N THR A 73 -12.06 -0.62 -8.68
CA THR A 73 -10.78 -0.68 -7.98
C THR A 73 -10.35 -2.14 -7.75
N HIS A 74 -9.05 -2.42 -7.75
CA HIS A 74 -8.56 -3.74 -7.38
C HIS A 74 -9.06 -4.12 -5.97
N PRO A 75 -9.55 -5.36 -5.71
CA PRO A 75 -10.11 -5.73 -4.41
C PRO A 75 -9.20 -5.43 -3.21
N PHE A 76 -7.90 -5.70 -3.35
CA PHE A 76 -6.87 -5.32 -2.36
C PHE A 76 -6.83 -3.80 -2.14
N ALA A 77 -6.74 -2.99 -3.20
CA ALA A 77 -6.68 -1.54 -3.10
C ALA A 77 -7.97 -0.96 -2.50
N ALA A 78 -9.14 -1.51 -2.85
CA ALA A 78 -10.41 -1.14 -2.25
C ALA A 78 -10.44 -1.47 -0.74
N ALA A 79 -9.93 -2.64 -0.35
CA ALA A 79 -9.81 -3.02 1.05
C ALA A 79 -8.87 -2.08 1.83
N VAL A 80 -7.75 -1.67 1.24
CA VAL A 80 -6.84 -0.67 1.83
C VAL A 80 -7.57 0.64 2.07
N VAL A 81 -8.28 1.18 1.07
CA VAL A 81 -9.03 2.43 1.21
C VAL A 81 -10.12 2.33 2.28
N ASP A 82 -10.87 1.22 2.30
CA ASP A 82 -11.91 0.97 3.31
C ASP A 82 -11.32 0.96 4.73
N VAL A 83 -10.23 0.22 4.94
CA VAL A 83 -9.54 0.12 6.23
C VAL A 83 -9.00 1.48 6.66
N MET A 84 -8.35 2.23 5.76
CA MET A 84 -7.82 3.56 6.04
C MET A 84 -8.93 4.57 6.38
N THR A 85 -10.05 4.54 5.65
CA THR A 85 -11.19 5.44 5.88
C THR A 85 -11.81 5.18 7.25
N GLU A 86 -11.95 3.90 7.63
CA GLU A 86 -12.48 3.53 8.93
C GLU A 86 -11.48 3.81 10.06
N SER A 87 -10.18 3.66 9.82
CA SER A 87 -9.10 4.11 10.73
C SER A 87 -9.14 5.61 10.99
N PHE A 88 -9.37 6.43 9.96
CA PHE A 88 -9.53 7.88 10.13
C PHE A 88 -10.83 8.22 10.87
N THR A 89 -11.92 7.52 10.58
CA THR A 89 -13.20 7.76 11.25
C THR A 89 -13.12 7.41 12.73
N GLN A 90 -12.55 6.25 13.07
CA GLN A 90 -12.42 5.83 14.47
C GLN A 90 -11.48 6.75 15.27
N SER A 91 -10.40 7.26 14.67
CA SER A 91 -9.44 8.14 15.36
C SER A 91 -10.04 9.49 15.75
N ASN A 92 -11.10 9.92 15.06
CA ASN A 92 -11.82 11.17 15.33
C ASN A 92 -12.97 11.00 16.34
N LEU A 93 -13.19 9.79 16.86
CA LEU A 93 -14.31 9.48 17.76
C LEU A 93 -13.81 8.95 19.11
N PRO A 94 -14.49 9.27 20.22
CA PRO A 94 -14.17 8.66 21.52
C PRO A 94 -14.32 7.14 21.51
N ASP A 95 -13.47 6.44 22.26
CA ASP A 95 -13.44 4.97 22.30
C ASP A 95 -14.79 4.34 22.68
N PHE A 96 -15.56 4.97 23.57
CA PHE A 96 -16.88 4.46 23.95
C PHE A 96 -17.85 4.45 22.75
N VAL A 97 -17.75 5.44 21.85
CA VAL A 97 -18.57 5.50 20.63
C VAL A 97 -18.17 4.37 19.69
N ASN A 98 -16.87 4.17 19.47
CA ASN A 98 -16.37 3.10 18.62
C ASN A 98 -16.78 1.71 19.16
N ASN A 99 -16.62 1.49 20.46
CA ASN A 99 -16.83 0.18 21.08
C ASN A 99 -18.31 -0.17 21.29
N TYR A 100 -19.16 0.78 21.68
CA TYR A 100 -20.55 0.49 22.05
C TYR A 100 -21.57 0.89 20.99
N VAL A 101 -21.32 1.97 20.24
CA VAL A 101 -22.28 2.48 19.23
C VAL A 101 -21.94 1.93 17.84
N ARG A 102 -20.66 1.95 17.47
CA ARG A 102 -20.16 1.53 16.15
C ARG A 102 -19.64 0.09 16.12
N PHE A 103 -20.08 -0.77 17.03
CA PHE A 103 -19.59 -2.15 17.18
C PHE A 103 -19.65 -2.97 15.88
N ARG A 104 -20.69 -2.79 15.04
CA ARG A 104 -20.79 -3.45 13.73
C ARG A 104 -19.73 -2.96 12.74
N ALA A 105 -19.48 -1.64 12.71
CA ALA A 105 -18.44 -1.05 11.88
C ALA A 105 -17.06 -1.52 12.35
N MET A 106 -16.82 -1.58 13.67
CA MET A 106 -15.59 -2.13 14.24
C MET A 106 -15.41 -3.62 13.92
N ALA A 107 -16.48 -4.41 13.92
CA ALA A 107 -16.42 -5.82 13.51
C ALA A 107 -16.14 -5.98 12.00
N LYS A 108 -16.65 -5.07 11.15
CA LYS A 108 -16.28 -5.02 9.72
C LYS A 108 -14.82 -4.63 9.55
N TYR A 109 -14.37 -3.58 10.22
CA TYR A 109 -12.98 -3.10 10.24
C TYR A 109 -12.00 -4.22 10.60
N LYS A 110 -12.23 -4.92 11.72
CA LYS A 110 -11.36 -6.02 12.17
C LYS A 110 -11.28 -7.15 11.13
N ARG A 111 -12.39 -7.49 10.48
CA ARG A 111 -12.41 -8.50 9.40
C ARG A 111 -11.63 -8.03 8.18
N GLN A 112 -11.80 -6.78 7.75
CA GLN A 112 -11.08 -6.23 6.61
C GLN A 112 -9.58 -6.09 6.88
N ALA A 113 -9.19 -5.67 8.09
CA ALA A 113 -7.80 -5.59 8.52
C ALA A 113 -7.15 -6.99 8.57
N ALA A 114 -7.86 -8.00 9.06
CA ALA A 114 -7.37 -9.38 9.07
C ALA A 114 -7.19 -9.93 7.64
N GLU A 115 -8.12 -9.64 6.73
CA GLU A 115 -8.00 -10.04 5.34
C GLU A 115 -6.85 -9.33 4.62
N LEU A 116 -6.66 -8.02 4.87
CA LEU A 116 -5.53 -7.26 4.33
C LEU A 116 -4.19 -7.81 4.82
N ARG A 117 -4.12 -8.19 6.10
CA ARG A 117 -2.95 -8.87 6.67
C ARG A 117 -2.68 -10.19 5.97
N ARG A 118 -3.71 -11.04 5.82
CA ARG A 118 -3.62 -12.33 5.13
C ARG A 118 -3.10 -12.18 3.69
N GLN A 119 -3.65 -11.22 2.94
CA GLN A 119 -3.20 -10.94 1.56
C GLN A 119 -1.75 -10.45 1.52
N THR A 120 -1.32 -9.67 2.51
CA THR A 120 0.08 -9.22 2.63
C THR A 120 1.02 -10.38 2.95
N GLU A 121 0.62 -11.30 3.83
CA GLU A 121 1.36 -12.52 4.14
C GLU A 121 1.51 -13.42 2.90
N GLU A 122 0.44 -13.58 2.11
CA GLU A 122 0.48 -14.31 0.84
C GLU A 122 1.43 -13.68 -0.17
N LEU A 123 1.44 -12.35 -0.28
CA LEU A 123 2.34 -11.62 -1.15
C LEU A 123 3.81 -11.81 -0.75
N ILE A 124 4.12 -11.74 0.55
CA ILE A 124 5.47 -11.99 1.06
C ILE A 124 5.87 -13.44 0.79
N ALA A 125 4.97 -14.41 1.00
CA ALA A 125 5.23 -15.82 0.73
C ALA A 125 5.53 -16.06 -0.75
N ALA A 126 4.73 -15.48 -1.64
CA ALA A 126 4.93 -15.56 -3.08
C ALA A 126 6.28 -14.96 -3.51
N ARG A 127 6.68 -13.82 -2.92
CA ARG A 127 7.99 -13.19 -3.15
C ARG A 127 9.16 -14.04 -2.68
N ARG A 128 9.02 -14.75 -1.55
CA ARG A 128 10.05 -15.68 -1.05
C ARG A 128 10.21 -16.90 -1.96
N GLN A 129 9.11 -17.40 -2.52
CA GLN A 129 9.12 -18.53 -3.46
C GLN A 129 9.65 -18.13 -4.83
N ASN A 130 9.43 -16.86 -5.23
CA ASN A 130 9.87 -16.31 -6.51
C ASN A 130 10.69 -15.03 -6.28
N PRO A 131 11.97 -15.16 -5.86
CA PRO A 131 12.84 -14.01 -5.67
C PRO A 131 13.00 -13.21 -6.96
N VAL A 132 12.90 -11.90 -6.85
CA VAL A 132 13.16 -10.95 -7.93
C VAL A 132 14.36 -10.10 -7.56
N ASP A 133 15.22 -9.85 -8.55
CA ASP A 133 16.37 -8.97 -8.41
C ASP A 133 15.93 -7.51 -8.56
N ARG A 134 15.24 -7.00 -7.53
CA ARG A 134 14.74 -5.63 -7.47
C ARG A 134 15.12 -5.00 -6.13
N ASP A 135 15.51 -3.73 -6.17
CA ASP A 135 15.87 -2.97 -4.96
C ASP A 135 14.65 -2.30 -4.30
N ASP A 136 13.54 -3.04 -4.14
CA ASP A 136 12.31 -2.54 -3.50
C ASP A 136 12.34 -2.67 -1.96
N LEU A 137 11.36 -2.03 -1.30
CA LEU A 137 11.28 -2.02 0.16
C LEU A 137 11.11 -3.44 0.74
N LEU A 138 10.29 -4.29 0.11
CA LEU A 138 10.06 -5.65 0.55
C LEU A 138 11.33 -6.50 0.46
N ASN A 139 12.04 -6.45 -0.65
CA ASN A 139 13.28 -7.19 -0.84
C ASN A 139 14.35 -6.69 0.13
N ALA A 140 14.40 -5.38 0.37
CA ALA A 140 15.28 -4.83 1.38
C ALA A 140 14.91 -5.32 2.79
N MET A 141 13.64 -5.37 3.16
CA MET A 141 13.19 -5.91 4.46
C MET A 141 13.44 -7.42 4.61
N LEU A 142 13.32 -8.20 3.52
CA LEU A 142 13.59 -9.63 3.52
C LEU A 142 15.08 -9.95 3.71
N ASN A 143 15.96 -9.08 3.19
CA ASN A 143 17.41 -9.30 3.20
C ASN A 143 18.16 -8.53 4.30
N ALA A 144 17.54 -7.50 4.88
CA ALA A 144 18.21 -6.66 5.86
C ALA A 144 18.41 -7.38 7.20
N LYS A 145 19.55 -7.08 7.83
CA LYS A 145 19.97 -7.60 9.13
C LYS A 145 20.29 -6.46 10.07
N ASP A 146 20.00 -6.61 11.37
CA ASP A 146 20.40 -5.65 12.38
C ASP A 146 21.94 -5.64 12.46
N PRO A 147 22.60 -4.48 12.29
CA PRO A 147 24.06 -4.40 12.32
C PRO A 147 24.67 -4.73 13.70
N LYS A 148 23.89 -4.74 14.78
CA LYS A 148 24.36 -5.08 16.13
C LYS A 148 24.16 -6.55 16.48
N THR A 149 23.03 -7.14 16.10
CA THR A 149 22.72 -8.54 16.47
C THR A 149 22.95 -9.52 15.33
N GLY A 150 22.95 -9.05 14.08
CA GLY A 150 23.02 -9.88 12.88
C GLY A 150 21.68 -10.52 12.49
N ASP A 151 20.62 -10.32 13.27
CA ASP A 151 19.31 -10.93 13.04
C ASP A 151 18.51 -10.18 11.98
N GLY A 152 17.73 -10.91 11.19
CA GLY A 152 16.76 -10.33 10.25
C GLY A 152 15.45 -9.92 10.92
N LEU A 153 14.57 -9.27 10.15
CA LEU A 153 13.20 -9.01 10.61
C LEU A 153 12.40 -10.32 10.72
N SER A 154 11.58 -10.44 11.77
CA SER A 154 10.62 -11.55 11.87
C SER A 154 9.57 -11.44 10.76
N PRO A 155 8.96 -12.55 10.29
CA PRO A 155 7.89 -12.50 9.30
C PRO A 155 6.75 -11.56 9.70
N GLU A 156 6.35 -11.58 10.97
CA GLU A 156 5.31 -10.70 11.52
C GLU A 156 5.72 -9.23 11.44
N SER A 157 6.97 -8.91 11.79
CA SER A 157 7.48 -7.54 11.69
C SER A 157 7.47 -7.05 10.24
N ILE A 158 7.79 -7.89 9.26
CA ILE A 158 7.76 -7.50 7.84
C ILE A 158 6.32 -7.16 7.42
N VAL A 159 5.35 -7.99 7.81
CA VAL A 159 3.92 -7.73 7.55
C VAL A 159 3.48 -6.42 8.19
N ASP A 160 3.81 -6.21 9.46
CA ASP A 160 3.43 -5.00 10.20
C ASP A 160 4.02 -3.72 9.57
N ASN A 161 5.28 -3.78 9.11
CA ASN A 161 5.93 -2.63 8.45
C ASN A 161 5.37 -2.35 7.04
N LEU A 162 4.78 -3.33 6.35
CA LEU A 162 4.11 -3.09 5.06
C LEU A 162 2.70 -2.51 5.23
N LEU A 163 2.03 -2.80 6.35
CA LEU A 163 0.68 -2.34 6.64
C LEU A 163 0.64 -0.97 7.33
N THR A 164 1.79 -0.46 7.77
CA THR A 164 1.93 0.82 8.48
C THR A 164 2.39 1.91 7.53
#